data_AF-A0AAU7S5H1-F1
#
_entry.id   AF-A0AAU7S5H1-F1
#
_cell.length_a   1.000
_cell.length_b   1.000
_cell.length_c   1.000
_cell.angle_alpha   90.00
_cell.angle_beta   90.00
_cell.angle_gamma   90.00
#
_symmetry.space_group_name_H-M   'P 1'
#
loop_
_entity.id
_entity.type
_entity.pdbx_description
1 polymer ?
#
loop_
_entity_poly.entity_id
_entity_poly.type
_entity_poly.pdbx_seq_one_letter_code
_entity_poly.pdbx_strand_id
1 'polypeptide(L)'
;MTRNVFKILTVTLLAGSLGQAALSVPAYAGGRISFNLAPDNAEDADLFSTGLRVYSLYRGLKGANIRQLGRDNAAGIAQAGRGNLGFIRQQGDGHSATLRQNGNNNAYGIFQYGRNTETDVVQDGDNGVGATFSYGW
;
A
#
# COMPACT_ATOMS: atom_id res chain seq x y z
N MET A 1 -0.02 9.30 32.42
CA MET A 1 0.96 9.02 31.35
C MET A 1 0.25 9.15 30.02
N THR A 2 0.61 10.15 29.22
CA THR A 2 -0.06 10.56 27.99
C THR A 2 0.15 9.52 26.88
N ARG A 3 -0.96 8.91 26.44
CA ARG A 3 -1.00 7.92 25.34
C ARG A 3 -0.87 8.65 24.01
N ASN A 4 0.32 8.69 23.44
CA ASN A 4 0.55 9.19 22.09
C ASN A 4 0.23 8.08 21.08
N VAL A 5 -1.04 7.98 20.71
CA VAL A 5 -1.49 7.14 19.60
C VAL A 5 -1.38 7.96 18.30
N PHE A 6 -0.76 7.37 17.27
CA PHE A 6 -0.63 7.86 15.88
C PHE A 6 0.36 9.02 15.63
N LYS A 7 1.47 8.71 14.93
CA LYS A 7 2.35 9.73 14.31
C LYS A 7 2.26 9.70 12.78
N ILE A 8 1.48 10.66 12.27
CA ILE A 8 1.69 11.55 11.11
C ILE A 8 1.66 10.96 9.68
N LEU A 9 0.44 10.94 9.12
CA LEU A 9 -0.02 11.61 7.89
C LEU A 9 1.05 12.16 6.90
N THR A 10 1.29 11.47 5.78
CA THR A 10 1.91 12.09 4.59
C THR A 10 0.81 12.49 3.60
N VAL A 11 0.33 13.73 3.68
CA VAL A 11 -0.53 14.33 2.64
C VAL A 11 0.37 14.99 1.60
N THR A 12 0.57 14.36 0.46
CA THR A 12 1.14 15.05 -0.70
C THR A 12 0.03 15.79 -1.42
N LEU A 13 -0.21 17.04 -1.02
CA LEU A 13 -1.12 17.94 -1.73
C LEU A 13 -0.33 18.59 -2.87
N LEU A 14 -0.37 18.04 -4.09
CA LEU A 14 0.10 18.73 -5.29
C LEU A 14 -0.96 19.78 -5.70
N ALA A 15 -1.07 20.85 -4.92
CA ALA A 15 -1.76 22.07 -5.33
C ALA A 15 -0.80 22.87 -6.22
N GLY A 16 -1.11 22.97 -7.50
CA GLY A 16 -0.33 23.76 -8.44
C GLY A 16 -0.30 25.23 -8.04
N SER A 17 0.83 25.70 -7.54
CA SER A 17 1.50 26.93 -7.98
C SER A 17 2.74 27.18 -7.12
N LEU A 18 3.91 27.20 -7.77
CA LEU A 18 5.04 28.13 -7.58
C LEU A 18 6.32 27.53 -8.18
N GLY A 19 6.76 28.10 -9.31
CA GLY A 19 8.18 28.36 -9.59
C GLY A 19 9.14 27.21 -9.91
N GLN A 20 9.31 26.95 -11.22
CA GLN A 20 10.55 26.54 -11.91
C GLN A 20 11.34 25.32 -11.39
N ALA A 21 11.02 24.15 -11.94
CA ALA A 21 12.00 23.24 -12.54
C ALA A 21 11.30 22.42 -13.63
N ALA A 22 11.78 22.51 -14.87
CA ALA A 22 11.20 21.82 -16.01
C ALA A 22 11.44 20.30 -15.90
N LEU A 23 10.44 19.58 -15.39
CA LEU A 23 10.19 18.19 -15.73
C LEU A 23 8.74 18.16 -16.21
N SER A 24 8.53 17.77 -17.46
CA SER A 24 7.20 17.61 -18.07
C SER A 24 6.45 16.49 -17.36
N VAL A 25 5.88 16.80 -16.20
CA VAL A 25 4.86 15.96 -15.57
C VAL A 25 3.61 16.09 -16.45
N PRO A 26 3.12 15.02 -17.08
CA PRO A 26 1.87 15.09 -17.81
C PRO A 26 0.80 15.60 -16.86
N ALA A 27 0.01 16.56 -17.33
CA ALA A 27 -1.10 17.13 -16.57
C ALA A 27 -2.17 16.05 -16.32
N TYR A 28 -1.99 15.25 -15.27
CA TYR A 28 -3.09 14.51 -14.68
C TYR A 28 -3.79 15.44 -13.70
N ALA A 29 -4.89 16.01 -14.17
CA ALA A 29 -5.85 16.71 -13.33
C ALA A 29 -6.51 15.70 -12.38
N GLY A 30 -5.90 15.49 -11.21
CA GLY A 30 -6.49 14.68 -10.16
C GLY A 30 -5.66 14.66 -8.89
N GLY A 31 -6.27 15.06 -7.78
CA GLY A 31 -5.62 15.01 -6.47
C GLY A 31 -5.52 13.56 -5.99
N ARG A 32 -4.54 13.27 -5.12
CA ARG A 32 -4.40 11.95 -4.48
C ARG A 32 -4.05 12.10 -3.01
N ILE A 33 -4.62 11.23 -2.19
CA ILE A 33 -4.27 11.06 -0.78
C ILE A 33 -3.84 9.62 -0.56
N SER A 34 -2.78 9.43 0.24
CA SER A 34 -2.31 8.10 0.61
C SER A 34 -2.08 8.01 2.12
N PHE A 35 -2.42 6.87 2.70
CA PHE A 35 -2.26 6.53 4.10
C PHE A 35 -1.48 5.23 4.18
N ASN A 36 -0.28 5.29 4.76
CA ASN A 36 0.49 4.10 5.10
C ASN A 36 0.26 3.79 6.58
N LEU A 37 -0.13 2.54 6.86
CA LEU A 37 -0.31 2.00 8.19
C LEU A 37 0.73 0.91 8.38
N ALA A 38 1.76 1.19 9.18
CA ALA A 38 2.75 0.21 9.61
C ALA A 38 2.88 0.34 11.14
N PRO A 39 2.83 -0.76 11.89
CA PRO A 39 3.02 -0.72 13.34
C PRO A 39 4.47 -0.41 13.72
N ASP A 40 4.65 0.38 14.77
CA ASP A 40 5.94 0.87 15.25
C ASP A 40 6.64 -0.08 16.24
N ASN A 41 5.93 -1.10 16.72
CA ASN A 41 6.43 -2.06 17.71
C ASN A 41 6.03 -3.50 17.35
N ALA A 42 6.76 -4.46 17.92
CA ALA A 42 6.60 -5.88 17.60
C ALA A 42 5.24 -6.46 18.04
N GLU A 43 4.65 -5.92 19.10
CA GLU A 43 3.39 -6.43 19.67
C GLU A 43 2.20 -6.04 18.79
N ASP A 44 2.13 -4.78 18.37
CA ASP A 44 1.17 -4.30 17.38
C ASP A 44 1.40 -4.94 16.01
N ALA A 45 2.66 -5.21 15.65
CA ALA A 45 2.99 -5.91 14.41
C ALA A 45 2.46 -7.35 14.39
N ASP A 46 2.59 -8.09 15.49
CA ASP A 46 2.06 -9.45 15.60
C ASP A 46 0.54 -9.47 15.49
N LEU A 47 -0.15 -8.59 16.21
CA LEU A 47 -1.61 -8.47 16.16
C LEU A 47 -2.08 -8.07 14.76
N PHE A 48 -1.41 -7.13 14.11
CA PHE A 48 -1.73 -6.70 12.75
C PHE A 48 -1.49 -7.82 11.74
N SER A 49 -0.37 -8.56 11.88
CA SER A 49 -0.07 -9.74 11.06
C SER A 49 -1.18 -10.80 11.17
N THR A 50 -1.65 -11.03 12.40
CA THR A 50 -2.72 -11.98 12.70
C THR A 50 -4.02 -11.51 12.06
N GLY A 51 -4.36 -10.23 12.18
CA GLY A 51 -5.52 -9.63 11.53
C GLY A 51 -5.49 -9.81 10.00
N LEU A 52 -4.34 -9.55 9.37
CA LEU A 52 -4.16 -9.74 7.93
C LEU A 52 -4.27 -11.22 7.52
N ARG A 53 -3.73 -12.14 8.32
CA ARG A 53 -3.83 -13.60 8.08
C ARG A 53 -5.25 -14.12 8.27
N VAL A 54 -5.98 -13.66 9.28
CA VAL A 54 -7.40 -13.99 9.47
C VAL A 54 -8.22 -13.45 8.29
N TYR A 55 -7.94 -12.21 7.87
CA TYR A 55 -8.57 -11.62 6.69
C TYR A 55 -8.26 -12.41 5.41
N SER A 56 -7.01 -12.87 5.25
CA SER A 56 -6.62 -13.69 4.11
C SER A 56 -7.35 -15.02 4.12
N LEU A 57 -7.52 -15.68 5.27
CA LEU A 57 -8.31 -16.90 5.39
C LEU A 57 -9.78 -16.69 5.07
N TYR A 58 -10.39 -15.64 5.62
CA TYR A 58 -11.79 -15.29 5.38
C TYR A 58 -12.08 -15.02 3.89
N ARG A 59 -11.13 -14.42 3.17
CA ARG A 59 -11.24 -14.14 1.73
C ARG A 59 -10.59 -15.20 0.82
N GLY A 60 -10.04 -16.27 1.39
CA GLY A 60 -9.35 -17.32 0.63
C GLY A 60 -8.06 -16.87 -0.06
N LEU A 61 -7.42 -15.79 0.40
CA LEU A 61 -6.15 -15.28 -0.12
C LEU A 61 -5.00 -16.12 0.46
N LYS A 62 -4.09 -16.59 -0.40
CA LYS A 62 -2.87 -17.31 0.00
C LYS A 62 -1.68 -16.77 -0.80
N GLY A 63 -0.56 -16.52 -0.12
CA GLY A 63 0.66 -16.01 -0.75
C GLY A 63 0.47 -14.60 -1.32
N ALA A 64 0.52 -14.49 -2.66
CA ALA A 64 0.30 -13.26 -3.40
C ALA A 64 -1.13 -13.23 -4.00
N ASN A 65 -1.88 -12.16 -3.76
CA ASN A 65 -3.18 -11.96 -4.40
C ASN A 65 -3.32 -10.56 -5.00
N ILE A 66 -3.74 -10.48 -6.26
CA ILE A 66 -4.03 -9.21 -6.91
C ILE A 66 -5.49 -9.24 -7.36
N ARG A 67 -6.22 -8.16 -7.04
CA ARG A 67 -7.58 -7.94 -7.54
C ARG A 67 -7.71 -6.53 -8.09
N GLN A 68 -7.99 -6.43 -9.37
CA GLN A 68 -8.16 -5.16 -10.09
C GLN A 68 -9.61 -5.07 -10.59
N LEU A 69 -10.28 -3.95 -10.33
CA LEU A 69 -11.65 -3.67 -10.75
C LEU A 69 -11.69 -2.30 -11.43
N GLY A 70 -11.77 -2.28 -12.76
CA GLY A 70 -11.77 -1.06 -13.58
C GLY A 70 -10.80 -1.21 -14.77
N ARG A 71 -10.37 -0.09 -15.36
CA ARG A 71 -9.54 -0.09 -16.58
C ARG A 71 -8.15 0.47 -16.33
N ASP A 72 -7.20 0.10 -17.19
CA ASP A 72 -5.84 0.66 -17.19
C ASP A 72 -5.09 0.55 -15.85
N ASN A 73 -5.41 -0.48 -15.06
CA ASN A 73 -4.74 -0.76 -13.81
C ASN A 73 -3.56 -1.73 -14.03
N ALA A 74 -2.44 -1.48 -13.36
CA ALA A 74 -1.27 -2.35 -13.31
C ALA A 74 -0.95 -2.75 -11.86
N ALA A 75 -0.70 -4.03 -11.60
CA ALA A 75 -0.30 -4.49 -10.28
C ALA A 75 0.68 -5.66 -10.36
N GLY A 76 1.66 -5.68 -9.44
CA GLY A 76 2.64 -6.75 -9.32
C GLY A 76 2.99 -7.05 -7.86
N ILE A 77 3.13 -8.34 -7.54
CA ILE A 77 3.62 -8.80 -6.24
C ILE A 77 4.82 -9.72 -6.49
N ALA A 78 5.96 -9.39 -5.90
CA ALA A 78 7.16 -10.21 -5.86
C ALA A 78 7.44 -10.63 -4.42
N GLN A 79 7.53 -11.93 -4.17
CA GLN A 79 7.83 -12.47 -2.84
C GLN A 79 9.05 -13.40 -2.91
N ALA A 80 10.04 -13.15 -2.08
CA ALA A 80 11.18 -14.03 -1.86
C ALA A 80 11.22 -14.43 -0.38
N GLY A 81 11.26 -15.74 -0.10
CA GLY A 81 11.19 -16.31 1.25
C GLY A 81 9.92 -17.14 1.49
N ARG A 82 9.57 -17.41 2.75
CA ARG A 82 8.45 -18.28 3.13
C ARG A 82 7.45 -17.55 4.03
N GLY A 83 6.18 -17.95 3.95
CA GLY A 83 5.13 -17.44 4.84
C GLY A 83 4.71 -15.99 4.58
N ASN A 84 5.15 -15.40 3.46
CA ASN A 84 4.77 -14.05 3.08
C ASN A 84 3.31 -14.01 2.61
N LEU A 85 2.61 -12.96 3.02
CA LEU A 85 1.27 -12.61 2.61
C LEU A 85 1.30 -11.23 1.97
N GLY A 86 0.94 -11.17 0.71
CA GLY A 86 0.89 -9.93 -0.05
C GLY A 86 -0.43 -9.86 -0.77
N PHE A 87 -1.14 -8.75 -0.66
CA PHE A 87 -2.30 -8.55 -1.51
C PHE A 87 -2.45 -7.11 -1.99
N ILE A 88 -2.92 -6.96 -3.23
CA ILE A 88 -3.18 -5.68 -3.88
C ILE A 88 -4.64 -5.66 -4.31
N ARG A 89 -5.35 -4.60 -3.95
CA ARG A 89 -6.70 -4.31 -4.42
C ARG A 89 -6.72 -2.95 -5.10
N GLN A 90 -7.08 -2.92 -6.36
CA GLN A 90 -7.29 -1.71 -7.14
C GLN A 90 -8.75 -1.63 -7.57
N GLN A 91 -9.39 -0.48 -7.34
CA GLN A 91 -10.77 -0.24 -7.76
C GLN A 91 -10.90 1.17 -8.34
N GLY A 92 -10.98 1.27 -9.65
CA GLY A 92 -10.89 2.53 -10.36
C GLY A 92 -10.11 2.43 -11.67
N ASP A 93 -9.67 3.56 -12.21
CA ASP A 93 -8.98 3.62 -13.49
C ASP A 93 -7.54 4.18 -13.34
N GLY A 94 -6.56 3.60 -14.03
CA GLY A 94 -5.19 4.13 -14.10
C GLY A 94 -4.33 3.91 -12.86
N HIS A 95 -4.62 2.91 -12.02
CA HIS A 95 -3.81 2.62 -10.84
C HIS A 95 -2.56 1.81 -11.16
N SER A 96 -1.44 2.07 -10.47
CA SER A 96 -0.21 1.25 -10.52
C SER A 96 0.20 0.84 -9.11
N ALA A 97 0.47 -0.45 -8.87
CA ALA A 97 0.97 -0.93 -7.59
C ALA A 97 2.03 -2.03 -7.71
N THR A 98 3.11 -1.88 -6.96
CA THR A 98 4.14 -2.92 -6.81
C THR A 98 4.33 -3.23 -5.34
N LEU A 99 4.32 -4.52 -4.99
CA LEU A 99 4.69 -4.99 -3.66
C LEU A 99 5.84 -5.99 -3.77
N ARG A 100 6.98 -5.67 -3.17
CA ARG A 100 8.14 -6.56 -3.08
C ARG A 100 8.38 -6.95 -1.62
N GLN A 101 8.33 -8.24 -1.31
CA GLN A 101 8.61 -8.77 0.03
C GLN A 101 9.81 -9.70 -0.03
N ASN A 102 10.91 -9.32 0.59
CA ASN A 102 12.14 -10.10 0.70
C ASN A 102 12.40 -10.47 2.16
N GLY A 103 12.18 -11.72 2.50
CA GLY A 103 12.28 -12.26 3.85
C GLY A 103 11.13 -13.20 4.16
N ASN A 104 10.94 -13.53 5.43
CA ASN A 104 9.95 -14.49 5.88
C ASN A 104 8.83 -13.82 6.67
N ASN A 105 7.63 -14.40 6.59
CA ASN A 105 6.46 -14.01 7.38
C ASN A 105 6.02 -12.56 7.24
N ASN A 106 6.39 -11.88 6.15
CA ASN A 106 5.95 -10.52 5.87
C ASN A 106 4.47 -10.48 5.49
N ALA A 107 3.72 -9.48 5.94
CA ALA A 107 2.29 -9.34 5.62
C ALA A 107 1.93 -7.91 5.21
N TYR A 108 1.59 -7.68 3.93
CA TYR A 108 1.27 -6.33 3.46
C TYR A 108 0.05 -6.27 2.53
N GLY A 109 -0.76 -5.23 2.71
CA GLY A 109 -1.93 -4.95 1.88
C GLY A 109 -1.86 -3.60 1.18
N ILE A 110 -2.01 -3.56 -0.14
CA ILE A 110 -2.18 -2.30 -0.89
C ILE A 110 -3.64 -2.19 -1.33
N PHE A 111 -4.25 -1.03 -1.07
CA PHE A 111 -5.61 -0.70 -1.45
C PHE A 111 -5.61 0.63 -2.18
N GLN A 112 -6.03 0.63 -3.44
CA GLN A 112 -6.08 1.80 -4.29
C GLN A 112 -7.49 1.99 -4.83
N TYR A 113 -7.99 3.21 -4.75
CA TYR A 113 -9.35 3.57 -5.14
C TYR A 113 -9.36 4.85 -5.99
N GLY A 114 -10.33 4.96 -6.89
CA GLY A 114 -10.60 6.17 -7.65
C GLY A 114 -9.84 6.25 -8.97
N ARG A 115 -8.93 7.22 -9.15
CA ARG A 115 -8.17 7.38 -10.40
C ARG A 115 -6.69 7.69 -10.18
N ASN A 116 -5.82 7.20 -11.06
CA ASN A 116 -4.41 7.59 -11.19
C ASN A 116 -3.62 7.57 -9.87
N THR A 117 -3.63 6.42 -9.17
CA THR A 117 -2.82 6.26 -7.95
C THR A 117 -1.64 5.33 -8.17
N GLU A 118 -0.48 5.69 -7.62
CA GLU A 118 0.73 4.89 -7.71
C GLU A 118 1.25 4.50 -6.32
N THR A 119 1.55 3.22 -6.11
CA THR A 119 2.05 2.72 -4.82
C THR A 119 3.14 1.69 -5.04
N ASP A 120 4.34 1.99 -4.57
CA ASP A 120 5.45 1.04 -4.50
C ASP A 120 5.75 0.76 -3.04
N VAL A 121 5.73 -0.53 -2.66
CA VAL A 121 6.06 -0.98 -1.32
C VAL A 121 7.12 -2.05 -1.39
N VAL A 122 8.15 -1.83 -0.58
CA VAL A 122 9.23 -2.76 -0.34
C VAL A 122 9.21 -3.14 1.14
N GLN A 123 9.16 -4.45 1.42
CA GLN A 123 9.43 -4.99 2.74
C GLN A 123 10.67 -5.88 2.66
N ASP A 124 11.77 -5.38 3.22
CA ASP A 124 12.99 -6.15 3.40
C ASP A 124 13.11 -6.54 4.88
N GLY A 125 13.44 -7.81 5.14
CA GLY A 125 13.50 -8.39 6.50
C GLY A 125 12.32 -9.31 6.80
N ASP A 126 12.23 -9.77 8.05
CA ASP A 126 11.25 -10.76 8.48
C ASP A 126 10.17 -10.12 9.36
N ASN A 127 8.94 -10.65 9.30
CA ASN A 127 7.78 -10.22 10.08
C ASN A 127 7.37 -8.74 9.87
N GLY A 128 7.80 -8.13 8.77
CA GLY A 128 7.38 -6.79 8.39
C GLY A 128 5.90 -6.81 8.06
N VAL A 129 5.13 -5.88 8.62
CA VAL A 129 3.70 -5.76 8.31
C VAL A 129 3.25 -4.34 8.02
N GLY A 130 2.17 -4.22 7.25
CA GLY A 130 1.53 -2.93 7.04
C GLY A 130 0.43 -2.96 5.99
N ALA A 131 -0.15 -1.80 5.76
CA ALA A 131 -1.09 -1.59 4.67
C ALA A 131 -1.00 -0.17 4.15
N THR A 132 -1.07 0.00 2.83
CA THR A 132 -1.21 1.31 2.19
C THR A 132 -2.60 1.44 1.59
N PHE A 133 -3.25 2.56 1.86
CA PHE A 133 -4.50 2.99 1.24
C PHE A 133 -4.20 4.22 0.40
N SER A 134 -4.62 4.24 -0.86
CA SER A 134 -4.51 5.40 -1.74
C SER A 134 -5.86 5.69 -2.39
N TYR A 135 -6.21 6.97 -2.47
CA TYR A 135 -7.43 7.44 -3.12
C TYR A 135 -7.09 8.63 -4.02
N GLY A 136 -7.42 8.53 -5.31
CA GLY A 136 -7.29 9.64 -6.26
C GLY A 136 -8.61 9.98 -6.93
N TRP A 137 -8.81 11.23 -7.36
CA TRP A 137 -10.07 11.68 -7.99
C TRP A 137 -9.86 12.50 -9.24
#